data_AF-A0A1I2T4Z3-F1
#
_entry.id   AF-A0A1I2T4Z3-F1
#
_cell.length_a   1.000
_cell.length_b   1.000
_cell.length_c   1.000
_cell.angle_alpha   90.00
_cell.angle_beta   90.00
_cell.angle_gamma   90.00
#
_symmetry.space_group_name_H-M   'P 1'
#
loop_
_entity.id
_entity.type
_entity.pdbx_description
1 polymer ?
#
loop_
_entity_poly.entity_id
_entity_poly.type
_entity_poly.pdbx_seq_one_letter_code
_entity_poly.pdbx_strand_id
1 'polypeptide(L)'
;MKETTKGVKEMGINFSHCEAHWSYGLFHQFREMLASEIGMNLNQMEGFGGTTPFADFNDPIIPLLDHSDCDGCLSVEECQRVAPRLKELTAHWPEVNFKQEIRSLIGGMERSVQENQPLYFC
;
A
#
# COMPACT_ATOMS: atom_id res chain seq x y z
N MET A 1 7.95 -31.21 -27.38
CA MET A 1 7.30 -31.08 -26.06
C MET A 1 7.91 -29.86 -25.39
N LYS A 2 7.19 -28.74 -25.30
CA LYS A 2 7.63 -27.60 -24.51
C LYS A 2 6.78 -27.64 -23.26
N GLU A 3 7.39 -28.05 -22.15
CA GLU A 3 6.77 -27.95 -20.84
C GLU A 3 6.50 -26.47 -20.56
N THR A 4 5.22 -26.10 -20.60
CA THR A 4 4.71 -24.89 -19.96
C THR A 4 4.89 -25.08 -18.46
N THR A 5 5.99 -24.56 -17.92
CA THR A 5 6.10 -24.29 -16.49
C THR A 5 5.00 -23.29 -16.19
N LYS A 6 3.91 -23.76 -15.57
CA LYS A 6 2.91 -22.92 -14.93
C LYS A 6 3.69 -21.97 -14.01
N GLY A 7 3.68 -20.68 -14.34
CA GLY A 7 4.17 -19.66 -13.44
C GLY A 7 3.50 -19.88 -12.09
N VAL A 8 4.32 -20.04 -11.05
CA VAL A 8 3.83 -19.95 -9.68
C VAL A 8 3.20 -18.56 -9.62
N LYS A 9 1.88 -18.50 -9.45
CA LYS A 9 1.19 -17.26 -9.13
C LYS A 9 1.82 -16.83 -7.79
N GLU A 10 2.71 -15.85 -7.80
CA GLU A 10 3.31 -15.37 -6.56
C GLU A 10 2.16 -14.87 -5.68
N MET A 11 1.87 -15.63 -4.62
CA MET A 11 0.76 -15.36 -3.73
C MET A 11 1.14 -14.16 -2.87
N GLY A 12 0.71 -12.97 -3.25
CA GLY A 12 1.05 -11.72 -2.59
C GLY A 12 0.30 -10.54 -3.19
N ILE A 13 0.67 -9.34 -2.76
CA ILE A 13 0.15 -8.07 -3.23
C ILE A 13 1.24 -7.42 -4.07
N ASN A 14 0.96 -7.20 -5.34
CA ASN A 14 1.81 -6.45 -6.24
C ASN A 14 1.12 -5.14 -6.64
N PHE A 15 1.92 -4.27 -7.25
CA PHE A 15 1.44 -2.99 -7.73
C PHE A 15 1.91 -2.78 -9.16
N SER A 16 1.07 -2.15 -9.99
CA SER A 16 1.55 -1.65 -11.27
C SER A 16 2.67 -0.60 -11.04
N HIS A 17 3.45 -0.31 -12.09
CA HIS A 17 4.48 0.73 -12.09
C HIS A 17 5.65 0.57 -11.07
N CYS A 18 5.71 -0.51 -10.29
CA CYS A 18 6.85 -0.83 -9.42
C CYS A 18 7.06 -2.34 -9.23
N GLU A 19 8.14 -2.69 -8.52
CA GLU A 19 8.51 -4.07 -8.20
C GLU A 19 8.18 -4.43 -6.75
N ALA A 20 7.31 -3.66 -6.09
CA ALA A 20 6.91 -3.95 -4.72
C ALA A 20 6.11 -5.25 -4.69
N HIS A 21 6.59 -6.23 -3.92
CA HIS A 21 5.93 -7.51 -3.71
C HIS A 21 5.77 -7.75 -2.21
N TRP A 22 4.54 -7.95 -1.78
CA TRP A 22 4.24 -8.14 -0.37
C TRP A 22 3.54 -9.46 -0.12
N SER A 23 3.93 -10.18 0.93
CA SER A 23 3.01 -11.14 1.53
C SER A 23 1.88 -10.39 2.25
N TYR A 24 0.68 -10.98 2.29
CA TYR A 24 -0.48 -10.39 2.97
C TYR A 24 -0.17 -10.01 4.44
N GLY A 25 0.54 -10.89 5.16
CA GLY A 25 0.90 -10.63 6.56
C GLY A 25 1.83 -9.43 6.73
N LEU A 26 2.86 -9.31 5.87
CA LEU A 26 3.78 -8.17 5.92
C LEU A 26 3.10 -6.87 5.49
N PHE A 27 2.20 -6.92 4.50
CA PHE A 27 1.45 -5.73 4.08
C PHE A 27 0.48 -5.26 5.17
N HIS A 28 -0.19 -6.19 5.85
CA HIS A 28 -1.02 -5.85 7.00
C HIS A 28 -0.19 -5.23 8.14
N GLN A 29 0.94 -5.84 8.51
CA GLN A 29 1.86 -5.29 9.52
C GLN A 29 2.34 -3.88 9.14
N PHE A 30 2.68 -3.66 7.86
CA PHE A 30 3.03 -2.35 7.35
C PHE A 30 1.88 -1.33 7.54
N ARG A 31 0.65 -1.69 7.18
CA ARG A 31 -0.51 -0.80 7.36
C ARG A 31 -0.82 -0.52 8.82
N GLU A 32 -0.65 -1.49 9.71
CA GLU A 32 -0.82 -1.27 11.17
C GLU A 32 0.19 -0.24 11.69
N MET A 33 1.47 -0.39 11.32
CA MET A 33 2.50 0.58 11.69
C MET A 33 2.19 1.97 11.10
N LEU A 34 1.78 2.02 9.83
CA LEU A 34 1.44 3.27 9.15
C LEU A 34 0.23 3.98 9.76
N ALA A 35 -0.82 3.24 10.12
CA ALA A 35 -1.99 3.76 10.80
C ALA A 35 -1.62 4.36 12.17
N SER A 36 -0.70 3.74 12.90
CA SER A 36 -0.27 4.23 14.21
C SER A 36 0.41 5.59 14.17
N GLU A 37 1.09 5.93 13.05
CA GLU A 37 1.73 7.24 12.86
C GLU A 37 0.72 8.40 12.82
N ILE A 38 -0.54 8.11 12.49
CA ILE A 38 -1.63 9.09 12.48
C ILE A 38 -2.59 8.92 13.67
N GLY A 39 -2.19 8.14 14.67
CA GLY A 39 -3.00 7.86 15.86
C GLY A 39 -4.19 6.93 15.62
N MET A 40 -4.21 6.22 14.49
CA MET A 40 -5.26 5.25 14.14
C MET A 40 -4.88 3.84 14.60
N ASN A 41 -5.87 3.09 15.11
CA ASN A 41 -5.74 1.64 15.30
C ASN A 41 -6.46 0.92 14.15
N LEU A 42 -5.70 0.36 13.22
CA LEU A 42 -6.25 -0.27 12.01
C LEU A 42 -7.26 -1.38 12.33
N ASN A 43 -7.00 -2.19 13.36
CA ASN A 43 -7.88 -3.31 13.73
C ASN A 43 -9.23 -2.86 14.34
N GLN A 44 -9.40 -1.57 14.62
CA GLN A 44 -10.68 -1.00 15.06
C GLN A 44 -11.47 -0.40 13.90
N MET A 45 -10.89 -0.35 12.70
CA MET A 45 -11.53 0.22 11.52
C MET A 45 -12.50 -0.78 10.86
N GLU A 46 -13.52 -0.26 10.20
CA GLU A 46 -14.42 -1.06 9.36
C GLU A 46 -13.62 -1.82 8.29
N GLY A 47 -13.96 -3.09 8.06
CA GLY A 47 -13.20 -3.96 7.16
C GLY A 47 -11.99 -4.68 7.79
N PHE A 48 -11.53 -4.23 8.96
CA PHE A 48 -10.37 -4.82 9.68
C PHE A 48 -10.74 -5.48 11.01
N GLY A 49 -12.03 -5.71 11.25
CA GLY A 49 -12.56 -6.38 12.45
C GLY A 49 -13.22 -5.44 13.47
N GLY A 50 -13.15 -4.12 13.25
CA GLY A 50 -13.85 -3.13 14.07
C GLY A 50 -15.03 -2.46 13.36
N THR A 51 -15.46 -1.34 13.92
CA THR A 51 -16.65 -0.56 13.48
C THR A 51 -16.37 0.94 13.38
N THR A 52 -15.11 1.36 13.49
CA THR A 52 -14.72 2.77 13.35
C THR A 52 -14.64 3.13 11.87
N PRO A 53 -15.39 4.13 11.39
CA PRO A 53 -15.30 4.55 10.00
C PRO A 53 -13.95 5.22 9.69
N PHE A 54 -13.37 4.94 8.52
CA PHE A 54 -12.18 5.67 8.05
C PHE A 54 -12.41 7.18 7.89
N ALA A 55 -13.66 7.59 7.66
CA ALA A 55 -14.07 8.99 7.55
C ALA A 55 -13.84 9.82 8.82
N ASP A 56 -13.63 9.20 9.98
CA ASP A 56 -13.30 9.88 11.23
C ASP A 56 -11.85 10.42 11.24
N PHE A 57 -11.02 10.00 10.29
CA PHE A 57 -9.63 10.42 10.15
C PHE A 57 -9.43 11.26 8.89
N ASN A 58 -8.80 12.42 9.04
CA ASN A 58 -8.49 13.32 7.93
C ASN A 58 -6.97 13.39 7.72
N ASP A 59 -6.42 12.37 7.05
CA ASP A 59 -5.00 12.32 6.66
C ASP A 59 -4.86 11.90 5.18
N PRO A 60 -3.91 12.48 4.42
CA PRO A 60 -3.66 12.06 3.03
C PRO A 60 -3.32 10.58 2.85
N ILE A 61 -2.91 9.86 3.89
CA ILE A 61 -2.56 8.43 3.81
C ILE A 61 -3.77 7.49 3.77
N ILE A 62 -4.96 7.98 4.13
CA ILE A 62 -6.18 7.17 4.28
C ILE A 62 -6.51 6.31 3.05
N PRO A 63 -6.40 6.81 1.79
CA PRO A 63 -6.69 5.98 0.63
C PRO A 63 -5.84 4.71 0.54
N LEU A 64 -4.61 4.68 1.08
CA LEU A 64 -3.80 3.47 1.13
C LEU A 64 -4.19 2.52 2.27
N LEU A 65 -4.66 3.07 3.40
CA LEU A 65 -5.07 2.29 4.57
C LEU A 65 -6.44 1.63 4.38
N ASP A 66 -7.38 2.33 3.73
CA ASP A 66 -8.74 1.86 3.42
C ASP A 66 -8.83 1.12 2.06
N HIS A 67 -7.70 0.73 1.49
CA HIS A 67 -7.67 0.04 0.20
C HIS A 67 -7.82 -1.48 0.34
N SER A 68 -8.46 -2.10 -0.65
CA SER A 68 -8.60 -3.55 -0.75
C SER A 68 -7.31 -4.23 -1.24
N ASP A 69 -6.84 -5.24 -0.51
CA ASP A 69 -5.57 -5.93 -0.79
C ASP A 69 -5.50 -6.62 -2.17
N CYS A 70 -6.64 -6.86 -2.84
CA CYS A 70 -6.71 -7.75 -4.01
C CYS A 70 -7.49 -7.19 -5.20
N ASP A 71 -8.08 -5.99 -5.09
CA ASP A 71 -8.76 -5.33 -6.21
C ASP A 71 -8.71 -3.80 -6.06
N GLY A 72 -8.87 -3.10 -7.18
CA GLY A 72 -8.93 -1.66 -7.23
C GLY A 72 -7.60 -0.97 -7.50
N CYS A 73 -7.62 0.36 -7.39
CA CYS A 73 -6.48 1.20 -7.68
C CYS A 73 -6.49 2.46 -6.81
N LEU A 74 -5.31 3.07 -6.66
CA LEU A 74 -5.22 4.47 -6.27
C LEU A 74 -5.22 5.31 -7.55
N SER A 75 -6.11 6.31 -7.59
CA SER A 75 -6.14 7.31 -8.64
C SER A 75 -4.84 8.14 -8.66
N VAL A 76 -4.60 8.85 -9.77
CA VAL A 76 -3.46 9.77 -9.89
C VAL A 76 -3.49 10.83 -8.79
N GLU A 77 -4.66 11.39 -8.47
CA GLU A 77 -4.82 12.41 -7.43
C GLU A 77 -4.62 11.84 -6.01
N GLU A 78 -4.94 10.57 -5.80
CA GLU A 78 -4.59 9.88 -4.55
C GLU A 78 -3.08 9.63 -4.48
N CYS A 79 -2.45 9.10 -5.53
CA CYS A 79 -0.99 8.90 -5.55
C CYS A 79 -0.22 10.21 -5.32
N GLN A 80 -0.69 11.34 -5.87
CA GLN A 80 -0.10 12.67 -5.64
C GLN A 80 -0.09 13.09 -4.16
N ARG A 81 -1.09 12.65 -3.39
CA ARG A 81 -1.23 12.98 -1.96
C ARG A 81 -0.61 11.92 -1.06
N VAL A 82 -0.79 10.65 -1.40
CA VAL A 82 -0.35 9.49 -0.62
C VAL A 82 1.16 9.34 -0.69
N ALA A 83 1.80 9.47 -1.86
CA ALA A 83 3.25 9.26 -2.01
C ALA A 83 4.10 10.18 -1.11
N PRO A 84 3.92 11.52 -1.11
CA PRO A 84 4.70 12.39 -0.24
C PRO A 84 4.40 12.14 1.25
N ARG A 85 3.14 11.84 1.60
CA ARG A 85 2.76 11.56 2.99
C ARG A 85 3.35 10.24 3.50
N LEU A 86 3.30 9.19 2.69
CA LEU A 86 3.91 7.90 2.99
C LEU A 86 5.42 8.04 3.21
N LYS A 87 6.09 8.84 2.37
CA LYS A 87 7.51 9.14 2.50
C LYS A 87 7.83 9.89 3.80
N GLU A 88 6.99 10.84 4.20
CA GLU A 88 7.14 11.58 5.46
C GLU A 88 6.98 10.65 6.67
N LEU A 89 5.88 9.90 6.74
CA LEU A 89 5.55 9.04 7.87
C LEU A 89 6.59 7.92 8.08
N THR A 90 7.18 7.42 6.99
CA THR A 90 8.15 6.31 7.06
C THR A 90 9.61 6.77 7.13
N ALA A 91 9.88 8.08 7.05
CA ALA A 91 11.24 8.62 6.96
C ALA A 91 12.14 8.23 8.14
N HIS A 92 11.55 8.10 9.33
CA HIS A 92 12.25 7.83 10.58
C HIS A 92 12.09 6.40 11.09
N TRP A 93 11.42 5.54 10.32
CA TRP A 93 11.24 4.16 10.74
C TRP A 93 12.60 3.46 10.89
N PRO A 94 12.75 2.63 11.94
CA PRO A 94 13.93 1.81 12.09
C PRO A 94 14.07 0.83 10.92
N GLU A 95 15.16 0.06 10.90
CA GLU A 95 15.31 -0.99 9.90
C GLU A 95 14.19 -2.04 10.07
N VAL A 96 13.20 -1.98 9.19
CA VAL A 96 12.09 -2.93 9.09
C VAL A 96 12.31 -3.85 7.90
N ASN A 97 11.79 -5.07 7.99
CA ASN A 97 11.95 -6.11 6.98
C ASN A 97 11.31 -5.79 5.62
N PHE A 98 10.47 -4.76 5.53
CA PHE A 98 9.79 -4.35 4.29
C PHE A 98 10.18 -2.93 3.81
N LYS A 99 11.35 -2.43 4.23
CA LYS A 99 11.81 -1.07 3.91
C LYS A 99 12.02 -0.86 2.41
N GLN A 100 12.45 -1.89 1.68
CA GLN A 100 12.68 -1.80 0.24
C GLN A 100 11.35 -1.75 -0.53
N GLU A 101 10.36 -2.47 -0.03
CA GLU A 101 9.01 -2.57 -0.56
C GLU A 101 8.27 -1.24 -0.37
N ILE A 102 8.44 -0.57 0.79
CA ILE A 102 7.96 0.81 0.99
C ILE A 102 8.57 1.76 -0.05
N ARG A 103 9.89 1.71 -0.26
CA ARG A 103 10.56 2.57 -1.24
C ARG A 103 10.06 2.31 -2.66
N SER A 104 9.90 1.03 -3.01
CA SER A 104 9.38 0.62 -4.32
C SER A 104 7.94 1.11 -4.53
N LEU A 105 7.08 0.98 -3.50
CA LEU A 105 5.70 1.47 -3.55
C LEU A 105 5.63 3.00 -3.71
N ILE A 106 6.43 3.76 -2.95
CA ILE A 106 6.52 5.22 -3.10
C ILE A 106 6.94 5.58 -4.54
N GLY A 107 7.98 4.92 -5.07
CA GLY A 107 8.43 5.12 -6.44
C GLY A 107 7.37 4.75 -7.48
N GLY A 108 6.59 3.69 -7.23
CA GLY A 108 5.46 3.28 -8.07
C GLY A 108 4.36 4.33 -8.12
N MET A 109 4.01 4.92 -6.98
CA MET A 109 3.06 6.03 -6.92
C MET A 109 3.59 7.27 -7.64
N GLU A 110 4.86 7.65 -7.43
CA GLU A 110 5.48 8.78 -8.13
C GLU A 110 5.48 8.57 -9.65
N ARG A 111 5.75 7.35 -10.11
CA ARG A 111 5.71 6.98 -11.53
C ARG A 111 4.30 7.00 -12.11
N SER A 112 3.32 6.47 -11.37
CA SER A 112 1.89 6.54 -11.72
C SER A 112 1.46 8.00 -11.96
N VAL A 113 1.91 8.93 -11.12
CA VAL A 113 1.67 10.37 -11.30
C VAL A 113 2.35 10.92 -12.55
N GLN A 114 3.61 10.56 -12.80
CA GLN A 114 4.36 11.03 -13.98
C GLN A 114 3.74 10.55 -15.29
N GLU A 115 3.25 9.31 -15.34
CA GLU A 115 2.64 8.70 -16.51
C GLU A 115 1.13 9.03 -16.63
N ASN A 116 0.56 9.73 -15.63
CA ASN A 116 -0.85 10.06 -15.53
C ASN A 116 -1.75 8.81 -15.67
N GLN A 117 -1.38 7.73 -14.98
CA GLN A 117 -2.10 6.46 -14.92
C GLN A 117 -2.31 6.05 -13.46
N PRO A 118 -3.42 5.40 -13.10
CA PRO A 118 -3.64 4.93 -11.73
C PRO A 118 -2.68 3.80 -11.33
N LEU A 119 -2.43 3.67 -10.02
CA LEU A 119 -1.68 2.56 -9.45
C LEU A 119 -2.64 1.41 -9.13
N TYR A 120 -2.53 0.29 -9.84
CA TYR A 120 -3.36 -0.90 -9.66
C TYR A 120 -2.73 -1.86 -8.67
N PHE A 121 -3.58 -2.54 -7.91
CA PHE A 121 -3.21 -3.66 -7.05
C PHE A 121 -3.45 -4.94 -7.85
N CYS A 122 -2.43 -5.79 -8.02
CA CYS A 122 -2.44 -6.91 -8.98
C CYS A 122 -1.79 -8.20 -8.49
#